data_AF-A0A496UFB4-F1
#
_entry.id   AF-A0A496UFB4-F1
#
_cell.length_a   1.000
_cell.length_b   1.000
_cell.length_c   1.000
_cell.angle_alpha   90.00
_cell.angle_beta   90.00
_cell.angle_gamma   90.00
#
_symmetry.space_group_name_H-M   'P 1'
#
loop_
_entity.id
_entity.type
_entity.pdbx_description
1 polymer ?
#
loop_
_entity_poly.entity_id
_entity_poly.type
_entity_poly.pdbx_seq_one_letter_code
_entity_poly.pdbx_strand_id
1 'polypeptide(L)'
;MSDTPNNLIYILLKNRRFIIKVLTIVMILTVGGSYLLSNKYTVTTVILPPEEQASSALSLGGLSLGEFAGFFSGGMGYSLPLMTTLADVYSDILNSRTLIDQVILSTAYIDSAGFTKRYATQPEVAMYLARKRFRKNYSATVTSSGFIKIDVTTGNPMYSVEVSEQVVSLLDSINTSITLARYRTSRESTENQLAVARAELERTTEEMLRFEDEYGTIMPNEELSQVMAVLAEMKGRYIETTMMASAVRNGIRSGTTAQILELDATAEALRQSIDLIESGSSSGSVDMGIGLSNLPPAMIEYARLQTDFEMQLKMTTALELQVQQALIQESSITSSLRILDPPMHPGWKSKPKRLYIWIELFIITSIILVVFLYSREKWYELKVENPETWNKWNNMKQDIRNDFRRKK
;
A
#
# COMPACT_ATOMS: atom_id res chain seq x y z
N MET A 1 -33.54 -17.04 55.13
CA MET A 1 -32.95 -16.62 53.84
C MET A 1 -34.02 -16.72 52.76
N SER A 2 -34.82 -15.67 52.51
CA SER A 2 -35.71 -15.60 51.33
C SER A 2 -36.45 -14.26 51.10
N ASP A 3 -36.13 -13.15 51.79
CA ASP A 3 -36.86 -11.87 51.60
C ASP A 3 -36.03 -10.74 50.99
N THR A 4 -34.93 -11.07 50.30
CA THR A 4 -34.08 -10.05 49.68
C THR A 4 -34.71 -9.31 48.48
N PRO A 5 -35.54 -9.91 47.59
CA PRO A 5 -36.09 -9.17 46.45
C PRO A 5 -37.22 -8.22 46.85
N ASN A 6 -38.13 -8.68 47.72
CA ASN A 6 -39.31 -7.91 48.14
C ASN A 6 -38.93 -6.68 48.96
N ASN A 7 -37.92 -6.78 49.83
CA ASN A 7 -37.45 -5.66 50.63
C ASN A 7 -36.78 -4.58 49.75
N LEU A 8 -36.04 -4.99 48.70
CA LEU A 8 -35.39 -4.05 47.77
C LEU A 8 -36.44 -3.27 46.96
N ILE A 9 -37.48 -3.94 46.48
CA ILE A 9 -38.61 -3.29 45.79
C ILE A 9 -39.35 -2.33 46.72
N TYR A 10 -39.58 -2.73 47.98
CA TYR A 10 -40.24 -1.88 48.98
C TYR A 10 -39.45 -0.61 49.29
N ILE A 11 -38.13 -0.71 49.49
CA ILE A 11 -37.23 0.43 49.73
C ILE A 11 -37.26 1.41 48.54
N LEU A 12 -37.29 0.89 47.31
CA LEU A 12 -37.40 1.71 46.10
C LEU A 12 -38.75 2.43 46.01
N LEU A 13 -39.87 1.76 46.29
CA LEU A 13 -41.20 2.37 46.26
C LEU A 13 -41.41 3.41 47.38
N LYS A 14 -40.85 3.17 48.58
CA LYS A 14 -40.88 4.09 49.71
C LYS A 14 -40.17 5.40 49.40
N ASN A 15 -39.04 5.32 48.71
CA ASN A 15 -38.20 6.47 48.38
C ASN A 15 -38.41 7.03 46.96
N ARG A 16 -39.45 6.60 46.23
CA ARG A 16 -39.67 6.95 44.81
C ARG A 16 -39.55 8.45 44.49
N ARG A 17 -40.03 9.34 45.37
CA ARG A 17 -39.93 10.79 45.19
C ARG A 17 -38.49 11.30 45.24
N PHE A 18 -37.63 10.69 46.07
CA PHE A 18 -36.21 11.01 46.16
C PHE A 18 -35.45 10.52 44.92
N ILE A 19 -35.72 9.27 44.50
CA ILE A 19 -35.13 8.67 43.30
C ILE A 19 -35.42 9.55 42.07
N ILE A 20 -36.71 9.87 41.86
CA ILE A 20 -37.15 10.70 40.74
C ILE A 20 -36.48 12.07 40.79
N LYS A 21 -36.46 12.76 41.95
CA LYS A 21 -35.82 14.08 42.06
C LYS A 21 -34.34 14.08 41.70
N VAL A 22 -33.56 13.15 42.27
CA VAL A 22 -32.11 13.08 42.00
C VAL A 22 -31.85 12.72 40.55
N LEU A 23 -32.59 11.75 40.01
CA LEU A 23 -32.44 11.31 38.63
C LEU A 23 -32.81 12.42 37.64
N THR A 24 -33.88 13.18 37.92
CA THR A 24 -34.27 14.35 37.11
C THR A 24 -33.20 15.44 37.17
N ILE A 25 -32.61 15.74 38.34
CA ILE A 25 -31.54 16.75 38.46
C ILE A 25 -30.30 16.34 37.64
N VAL A 26 -29.84 15.10 37.79
CA VAL A 26 -28.68 14.59 37.05
C VAL A 26 -28.96 14.58 35.55
N MET A 27 -30.17 14.23 35.15
CA MET A 27 -30.56 14.24 33.74
C MET A 27 -30.61 15.65 33.15
N ILE A 28 -31.13 16.64 33.88
CA ILE A 28 -31.12 18.05 33.47
C ILE A 28 -29.68 18.55 33.29
N LEU A 29 -28.79 18.25 34.25
CA LEU A 29 -27.38 18.60 34.16
C LEU A 29 -26.68 17.90 32.99
N THR A 30 -27.00 16.64 32.76
CA THR A 30 -26.45 15.84 31.66
C THR A 30 -26.90 16.36 30.30
N VAL A 31 -28.18 16.67 30.15
CA VAL A 31 -28.73 17.26 28.93
C VAL A 31 -28.10 18.61 28.69
N GLY A 32 -28.10 19.51 29.69
CA GLY A 32 -27.46 20.82 29.61
C GLY A 32 -25.98 20.73 29.21
N GLY A 33 -25.21 19.91 29.91
CA GLY A 33 -23.80 19.65 29.61
C GLY A 33 -23.57 19.07 28.21
N SER A 34 -24.46 18.18 27.74
CA SER A 34 -24.38 17.58 26.41
C SER A 34 -24.55 18.59 25.27
N TYR A 35 -25.28 19.69 25.49
CA TYR A 35 -25.41 20.78 24.52
C TYR A 35 -24.14 21.63 24.40
N LEU A 36 -23.26 21.64 25.41
CA LEU A 36 -21.96 22.32 25.32
C LEU A 36 -20.97 21.56 24.42
N LEU A 37 -21.18 20.26 24.15
CA LEU A 37 -20.36 19.53 23.20
C LEU A 37 -20.68 19.95 21.75
N SER A 38 -19.66 20.47 21.07
CA SER A 38 -19.75 20.84 19.66
C SER A 38 -20.12 19.64 18.80
N ASN A 39 -21.02 19.88 17.84
CA ASN A 39 -21.35 18.90 16.82
C ASN A 39 -20.13 18.64 15.93
N LYS A 40 -19.96 17.39 15.50
CA LYS A 40 -18.92 16.98 14.56
C LYS A 40 -19.55 16.25 13.38
N TYR A 41 -19.01 16.49 12.21
CA TYR A 41 -19.48 16.00 10.92
C TYR A 41 -18.37 15.20 10.26
N THR A 42 -18.62 13.92 10.02
CA THR A 42 -17.69 12.99 9.38
C THR A 42 -18.04 12.85 7.91
N VAL A 43 -17.12 13.22 7.02
CA VAL A 43 -17.20 12.96 5.58
C VAL A 43 -16.43 11.67 5.30
N THR A 44 -17.07 10.78 4.55
CA THR A 44 -16.48 9.52 4.09
C THR A 44 -16.19 9.67 2.61
N THR A 45 -15.02 9.21 2.18
CA THR A 45 -14.63 9.14 0.78
C THR A 45 -14.07 7.76 0.49
N VAL A 46 -14.48 7.17 -0.63
CA VAL A 46 -14.03 5.83 -1.04
C VAL A 46 -13.33 5.92 -2.39
N ILE A 47 -12.11 5.41 -2.41
CA ILE A 47 -11.23 5.42 -3.59
C ILE A 47 -10.95 3.98 -4.01
N LEU A 48 -11.02 3.75 -5.31
CA LEU A 48 -10.52 2.56 -5.95
C LEU A 48 -9.03 2.76 -6.27
N PRO A 49 -8.13 1.91 -5.76
CA PRO A 49 -6.76 1.87 -6.27
C PRO A 49 -6.80 1.64 -7.79
N PRO A 50 -5.93 2.28 -8.59
CA PRO A 50 -5.85 2.00 -10.01
C PRO A 50 -5.51 0.52 -10.22
N GLU A 51 -6.24 -0.14 -11.12
CA GLU A 51 -5.78 -1.36 -11.74
C GLU A 51 -4.76 -0.96 -12.81
N GLU A 52 -3.47 -1.19 -12.55
CA GLU A 52 -2.50 -1.13 -13.64
C GLU A 52 -2.84 -2.27 -14.59
N GLN A 53 -3.37 -1.92 -15.77
CA GLN A 53 -3.52 -2.86 -16.86
C GLN A 53 -2.14 -3.45 -17.12
N ALA A 54 -1.98 -4.74 -16.85
CA ALA A 54 -0.83 -5.50 -17.34
C ALA A 54 -0.79 -5.27 -18.86
N SER A 55 0.16 -4.45 -19.30
CA SER A 55 0.35 -4.11 -20.69
C SER A 55 0.47 -5.43 -21.45
N SER A 56 -0.53 -5.73 -22.27
CA SER A 56 -0.59 -6.93 -23.09
C SER A 56 0.62 -6.88 -24.03
N ALA A 57 1.69 -7.58 -23.68
CA ALA A 57 2.90 -7.44 -24.48
C ALA A 57 2.83 -8.25 -25.77
N LEU A 58 3.42 -7.66 -26.80
CA LEU A 58 3.53 -8.26 -28.12
C LEU A 58 4.29 -9.58 -28.05
N SER A 59 3.82 -10.59 -28.77
CA SER A 59 4.61 -11.77 -29.11
C SER A 59 5.29 -11.51 -30.44
N LEU A 60 6.62 -11.62 -30.50
CA LEU A 60 7.40 -11.44 -31.72
C LEU A 60 8.18 -12.74 -31.98
N GLY A 61 7.73 -13.53 -32.96
CA GLY A 61 8.44 -14.72 -33.44
C GLY A 61 8.57 -15.87 -32.42
N GLY A 62 7.57 -16.10 -31.57
CA GLY A 62 7.64 -17.11 -30.50
C GLY A 62 8.32 -16.63 -29.22
N LEU A 63 8.98 -15.46 -29.26
CA LEU A 63 9.43 -14.75 -28.07
C LEU A 63 8.25 -13.97 -27.50
N SER A 64 7.65 -14.52 -26.45
CA SER A 64 6.63 -13.85 -25.66
C SER A 64 7.28 -12.72 -24.85
N LEU A 65 7.43 -11.53 -25.45
CA LEU A 65 7.62 -10.31 -24.65
C LEU A 65 6.37 -10.05 -23.78
N GLY A 66 5.24 -10.71 -24.11
CA GLY A 66 4.03 -10.92 -23.29
C GLY A 66 4.33 -11.26 -21.83
N GLU A 67 5.13 -12.31 -21.64
CA GLU A 67 5.57 -12.75 -20.32
C GLU A 67 6.59 -11.79 -19.73
N PHE A 68 7.42 -11.16 -20.57
CA PHE A 68 8.40 -10.16 -20.15
C PHE A 68 7.73 -8.90 -19.56
N ALA A 69 6.67 -8.34 -20.16
CA ALA A 69 5.95 -7.19 -19.61
C ALA A 69 5.04 -7.54 -18.42
N GLY A 70 4.48 -8.76 -18.41
CA GLY A 70 3.81 -9.32 -17.22
C GLY A 70 4.78 -9.49 -16.03
N PHE A 71 6.08 -9.58 -16.30
CA PHE A 71 7.14 -9.75 -15.31
C PHE A 71 7.70 -8.45 -14.72
N PHE A 72 7.55 -7.33 -15.45
CA PHE A 72 7.77 -5.98 -14.89
C PHE A 72 6.63 -5.53 -13.96
N SER A 73 5.54 -6.30 -13.86
CA SER A 73 4.29 -5.92 -13.18
C SER A 73 4.28 -6.12 -11.65
N GLY A 74 5.44 -6.06 -11.00
CA GLY A 74 5.46 -5.45 -9.67
C GLY A 74 5.24 -3.96 -9.89
N GLY A 75 3.98 -3.53 -10.07
CA GLY A 75 3.49 -2.21 -10.54
C GLY A 75 3.91 -0.97 -9.74
N MET A 76 5.05 -1.05 -9.08
CA MET A 76 5.72 -0.04 -8.26
C MET A 76 7.24 0.05 -8.53
N GLY A 77 7.86 -0.86 -9.30
CA GLY A 77 9.33 -0.88 -9.45
C GLY A 77 10.08 -1.19 -8.14
N TYR A 78 9.33 -1.57 -7.10
CA TYR A 78 9.81 -2.04 -5.81
C TYR A 78 9.27 -3.46 -5.62
N SER A 79 10.13 -4.40 -5.22
CA SER A 79 9.70 -5.71 -4.77
C SER A 79 8.85 -5.53 -3.50
N LEU A 80 7.53 -5.51 -3.66
CA LEU A 80 6.62 -5.52 -2.52
C LEU A 80 6.74 -6.87 -1.81
N PRO A 81 6.81 -6.90 -0.46
CA PRO A 81 6.67 -8.14 0.29
C PRO A 81 5.39 -8.87 -0.12
N LEU A 82 5.40 -10.22 -0.10
CA LEU A 82 4.30 -11.08 -0.56
C LEU A 82 2.90 -10.78 0.05
N MET A 83 2.82 -9.95 1.09
CA MET A 83 1.58 -9.66 1.81
C MET A 83 1.12 -8.19 1.71
N THR A 84 1.84 -7.30 1.02
CA THR A 84 1.42 -5.89 0.88
C THR A 84 0.72 -5.64 -0.44
N THR A 85 -0.49 -5.12 -0.38
CA THR A 85 -1.27 -4.73 -1.57
C THR A 85 -0.98 -3.29 -1.98
N LEU A 86 -1.30 -2.93 -3.23
CA LEU A 86 -1.22 -1.53 -3.70
C LEU A 86 -2.07 -0.60 -2.82
N ALA A 87 -3.23 -1.07 -2.35
CA ALA A 87 -4.10 -0.35 -1.44
C ALA A 87 -3.43 -0.03 -0.09
N ASP A 88 -2.62 -0.96 0.43
CA ASP A 88 -1.86 -0.75 1.67
C ASP A 88 -0.83 0.38 1.48
N VAL A 89 -0.12 0.39 0.35
CA VAL A 89 0.83 1.47 0.02
C VAL A 89 0.14 2.82 -0.05
N TYR A 90 -1.00 2.93 -0.74
CA TYR A 90 -1.78 4.18 -0.76
C TYR A 90 -2.27 4.58 0.65
N SER A 91 -2.67 3.61 1.47
CA SER A 91 -3.07 3.88 2.85
C SER A 91 -1.91 4.41 3.71
N ASP A 92 -0.69 3.92 3.47
CA ASP A 92 0.51 4.41 4.15
C ASP A 92 0.89 5.82 3.66
N ILE A 93 0.76 6.10 2.36
CA ILE A 93 0.94 7.45 1.81
C ILE A 93 -0.06 8.43 2.46
N LEU A 94 -1.33 8.04 2.57
CA LEU A 94 -2.38 8.83 3.23
C LEU A 94 -2.10 9.09 4.71
N ASN A 95 -1.50 8.13 5.41
CA ASN A 95 -1.11 8.26 6.82
C ASN A 95 0.28 8.91 7.01
N SER A 96 1.00 9.17 5.93
CA SER A 96 2.35 9.74 5.96
C SER A 96 2.36 11.14 6.58
N ARG A 97 3.45 11.45 7.27
CA ARG A 97 3.64 12.77 7.87
C ARG A 97 3.55 13.89 6.82
N THR A 98 4.19 13.68 5.67
CA THR A 98 4.30 14.69 4.61
C THR A 98 2.94 15.05 4.03
N LEU A 99 2.09 14.06 3.72
CA LEU A 99 0.75 14.31 3.20
C LEU A 99 -0.11 15.04 4.24
N ILE A 100 -0.10 14.57 5.49
CA ILE A 100 -0.87 15.21 6.57
C ILE A 100 -0.42 16.66 6.80
N ASP A 101 0.89 16.92 6.79
CA ASP A 101 1.43 18.27 6.98
C ASP A 101 0.98 19.20 5.83
N GLN A 102 0.99 18.72 4.58
CA GLN A 102 0.51 19.48 3.44
C GLN A 102 -0.99 19.77 3.52
N VAL A 103 -1.82 18.78 3.88
CA VAL A 103 -3.27 18.98 4.10
C VAL A 103 -3.53 20.04 5.18
N ILE A 104 -2.78 19.97 6.29
CA ILE A 104 -2.93 20.92 7.40
C ILE A 104 -2.61 22.35 6.96
N LEU A 105 -1.58 22.53 6.13
CA LEU A 105 -1.17 23.83 5.61
C LEU A 105 -2.14 24.37 4.55
N SER A 106 -2.55 23.54 3.59
CA SER A 106 -3.43 23.98 2.49
C SER A 106 -4.85 24.31 2.94
N THR A 107 -5.36 23.61 3.95
CA THR A 107 -6.73 23.81 4.48
C THR A 107 -6.80 24.79 5.65
N ALA A 108 -5.69 25.50 5.95
CA ALA A 108 -5.57 26.37 7.11
C ALA A 108 -6.05 25.71 8.43
N TYR A 109 -5.79 24.41 8.59
CA TYR A 109 -6.28 23.63 9.74
C TYR A 109 -5.75 24.12 11.07
N ILE A 110 -4.55 24.71 11.07
CA ILE A 110 -3.95 25.31 12.26
C ILE A 110 -4.80 26.48 12.77
N ASP A 111 -5.35 27.29 11.85
CA ASP A 111 -6.23 28.42 12.16
C ASP A 111 -7.59 27.93 12.65
N SER A 112 -8.20 26.97 11.95
CA SER A 112 -9.50 26.41 12.34
C SER A 112 -9.45 25.70 13.69
N ALA A 113 -8.30 25.12 14.05
CA ALA A 113 -8.04 24.52 15.35
C ALA A 113 -7.73 25.55 16.46
N GLY A 114 -7.48 26.81 16.11
CA GLY A 114 -7.14 27.90 17.04
C GLY A 114 -5.70 27.85 17.56
N PHE A 115 -4.80 27.15 16.89
CA PHE A 115 -3.41 27.00 17.34
C PHE A 115 -2.52 28.17 16.90
N THR A 116 -2.83 28.85 15.80
CA THR A 116 -2.03 29.96 15.25
C THR A 116 -1.88 31.10 16.25
N LYS A 117 -2.99 31.56 16.85
CA LYS A 117 -2.97 32.63 17.85
C LYS A 117 -2.29 32.21 19.16
N ARG A 118 -2.43 30.94 19.55
CA ARG A 118 -1.93 30.42 20.82
C ARG A 118 -0.43 30.12 20.80
N TYR A 119 0.11 29.80 19.62
CA TYR A 119 1.51 29.39 19.42
C TYR A 119 2.20 30.23 18.34
N ALA A 120 1.85 31.52 18.22
CA ALA A 120 2.40 32.42 17.22
C ALA A 120 3.94 32.52 17.26
N THR A 121 4.53 32.37 18.45
CA THR A 121 5.99 32.39 18.67
C THR A 121 6.68 31.04 18.49
N GLN A 122 5.93 29.94 18.30
CA GLN A 122 6.43 28.57 18.22
C GLN A 122 5.68 27.77 17.12
N PRO A 123 5.95 28.04 15.84
CA PRO A 123 5.22 27.43 14.72
C PRO A 123 5.37 25.89 14.68
N GLU A 124 6.52 25.36 15.08
CA GLU A 124 6.76 23.92 15.14
C GLU A 124 5.85 23.21 16.15
N VAL A 125 5.63 23.82 17.31
CA VAL A 125 4.73 23.30 18.35
C VAL A 125 3.28 23.37 17.87
N ALA A 126 2.91 24.45 17.19
CA ALA A 126 1.59 24.59 16.56
C ALA A 126 1.33 23.45 15.56
N MET A 127 2.30 23.18 14.67
CA MET A 127 2.24 22.11 13.69
C MET A 127 2.12 20.73 14.33
N TYR A 128 2.93 20.44 15.35
CA TYR A 128 2.86 19.17 16.08
C TYR A 128 1.48 18.95 16.72
N LEU A 129 0.92 19.97 17.38
CA LEU A 129 -0.39 19.90 18.01
C LEU A 129 -1.52 19.77 16.98
N ALA A 130 -1.41 20.50 15.86
CA ALA A 130 -2.33 20.38 14.73
C ALA A 130 -2.34 18.96 14.19
N ARG A 131 -1.17 18.37 13.90
CA ARG A 131 -1.04 16.98 13.44
C ARG A 131 -1.63 15.98 14.43
N LYS A 132 -1.33 16.14 15.73
CA LYS A 132 -1.86 15.28 16.80
C LYS A 132 -3.38 15.35 16.88
N ARG A 133 -3.98 16.52 16.65
CA ARG A 133 -5.44 16.71 16.62
C ARG A 133 -6.05 16.18 15.33
N PHE A 134 -5.39 16.38 14.19
CA PHE A 134 -5.81 15.89 12.88
C PHE A 134 -5.92 14.37 12.89
N ARG A 135 -4.86 13.66 13.32
CA ARG A 135 -4.84 12.18 13.43
C ARG A 135 -5.93 11.58 14.33
N LYS A 136 -6.52 12.36 15.26
CA LYS A 136 -7.65 11.89 16.08
C LYS A 136 -8.99 11.97 15.37
N ASN A 137 -9.08 12.80 14.33
CA ASN A 137 -10.31 13.05 13.58
C ASN A 137 -10.18 12.67 12.11
N TYR A 138 -9.12 11.94 11.75
CA TYR A 138 -8.79 11.46 10.42
C TYR A 138 -8.48 9.97 10.49
N SER A 139 -8.98 9.20 9.53
CA SER A 139 -8.62 7.78 9.36
C SER A 139 -8.56 7.46 7.88
N ALA A 140 -7.49 6.81 7.43
CA ALA A 140 -7.40 6.18 6.12
C ALA A 140 -7.12 4.69 6.32
N THR A 141 -8.01 3.83 5.80
CA THR A 141 -7.94 2.38 6.03
C THR A 141 -8.36 1.62 4.78
N VAL A 142 -7.74 0.48 4.54
CA VAL A 142 -8.11 -0.45 3.47
C VAL A 142 -9.27 -1.32 3.93
N THR A 143 -10.34 -1.39 3.13
CA THR A 143 -11.46 -2.29 3.38
C THR A 143 -11.08 -3.74 3.03
N SER A 144 -11.80 -4.73 3.55
CA SER A 144 -11.58 -6.14 3.18
C SER A 144 -11.76 -6.43 1.69
N SER A 145 -12.41 -5.51 0.95
CA SER A 145 -12.58 -5.56 -0.50
C SER A 145 -11.44 -4.86 -1.29
N GLY A 146 -10.43 -4.31 -0.61
CA GLY A 146 -9.30 -3.62 -1.25
C GLY A 146 -9.54 -2.14 -1.60
N PHE A 147 -10.65 -1.54 -1.15
CA PHE A 147 -10.90 -0.11 -1.36
C PHE A 147 -10.26 0.73 -0.25
N ILE A 148 -9.88 1.95 -0.59
CA ILE A 148 -9.33 2.89 0.38
C ILE A 148 -10.46 3.77 0.88
N LYS A 149 -10.74 3.67 2.18
CA LYS A 149 -11.75 4.50 2.85
C LYS A 149 -11.07 5.59 3.66
N ILE A 150 -11.46 6.83 3.42
CA ILE A 150 -10.98 8.03 4.11
C ILE A 150 -12.13 8.65 4.90
N ASP A 151 -11.96 8.79 6.21
CA ASP A 151 -12.92 9.43 7.10
C ASP A 151 -12.32 10.71 7.68
N VAL A 152 -12.92 11.87 7.38
CA VAL A 152 -12.50 13.19 7.88
C VAL A 152 -13.59 13.78 8.77
N THR A 153 -13.26 14.12 10.02
CA THR A 153 -14.22 14.65 11.00
C THR A 153 -13.85 16.05 11.47
N THR A 154 -14.70 17.04 11.20
CA THR A 154 -14.51 18.42 11.69
C THR A 154 -15.78 18.98 12.32
N GLY A 155 -15.72 20.21 12.84
CA GLY A 155 -16.87 20.89 13.44
C GLY A 155 -17.84 21.53 12.44
N ASN A 156 -17.41 21.73 11.19
CA ASN A 156 -18.21 22.33 10.13
C ASN A 156 -18.32 21.32 8.97
N PRO A 157 -19.54 21.00 8.49
CA PRO A 157 -19.71 19.99 7.45
C PRO A 157 -19.05 20.36 6.12
N MET A 158 -19.09 21.63 5.70
CA MET A 158 -18.44 22.07 4.46
C MET A 158 -16.93 22.03 4.58
N TYR A 159 -16.40 22.40 5.74
CA TYR A 159 -14.97 22.29 6.00
C TYR A 159 -14.49 20.84 6.01
N SER A 160 -15.30 19.89 6.50
CA SER A 160 -14.97 18.47 6.40
C SER A 160 -14.89 18.00 4.94
N VAL A 161 -15.76 18.52 4.06
CA VAL A 161 -15.74 18.20 2.62
C VAL A 161 -14.46 18.75 2.00
N GLU A 162 -14.16 20.04 2.20
CA GLU A 162 -12.95 20.70 1.69
C GLU A 162 -11.67 19.98 2.13
N VAL A 163 -11.57 19.59 3.41
CA VAL A 163 -10.41 18.84 3.90
C VAL A 163 -10.32 17.46 3.23
N SER A 164 -11.44 16.77 3.02
CA SER A 164 -11.45 15.47 2.35
C SER A 164 -11.08 15.59 0.87
N GLU A 165 -11.62 16.58 0.15
CA GLU A 165 -11.25 16.91 -1.23
C GLU A 165 -9.74 17.17 -1.36
N GLN A 166 -9.19 17.93 -0.43
CA GLN A 166 -7.76 18.24 -0.42
C GLN A 166 -6.89 17.01 -0.16
N VAL A 167 -7.32 16.09 0.70
CA VAL A 167 -6.62 14.81 0.91
C VAL A 167 -6.59 13.99 -0.38
N VAL A 168 -7.73 13.89 -1.09
CA VAL A 168 -7.83 13.15 -2.35
C VAL A 168 -6.97 13.80 -3.43
N SER A 169 -7.05 15.12 -3.57
CA SER A 169 -6.25 15.87 -4.55
C SER A 169 -4.75 15.72 -4.32
N LEU A 170 -4.30 15.75 -3.05
CA LEU A 170 -2.90 15.52 -2.72
C LEU A 170 -2.46 14.10 -3.02
N LEU A 171 -3.29 13.10 -2.70
CA LEU A 171 -3.01 11.71 -3.03
C LEU A 171 -2.86 11.53 -4.55
N ASP A 172 -3.78 12.08 -5.34
CA ASP A 172 -3.70 12.01 -6.80
C ASP A 172 -2.47 12.73 -7.35
N SER A 173 -2.11 13.90 -6.80
CA SER A 173 -0.90 14.63 -7.21
C SER A 173 0.38 13.85 -6.92
N ILE A 174 0.47 13.23 -5.73
CA ILE A 174 1.61 12.39 -5.34
C ILE A 174 1.67 11.18 -6.26
N ASN A 175 0.55 10.50 -6.47
CA ASN A 175 0.53 9.31 -7.33
C ASN A 175 0.90 9.63 -8.78
N THR A 176 0.36 10.73 -9.31
CA THR A 176 0.69 11.23 -10.65
C THR A 176 2.18 11.55 -10.75
N SER A 177 2.76 12.21 -9.75
CA SER A 177 4.20 12.53 -9.74
C SER A 177 5.08 11.27 -9.70
N ILE A 178 4.71 10.28 -8.89
CA ILE A 178 5.42 9.00 -8.77
C ILE A 178 5.30 8.22 -10.07
N THR A 179 4.12 8.16 -10.67
CA THR A 179 3.86 7.45 -11.92
C THR A 179 4.61 8.08 -13.08
N LEU A 180 4.58 9.40 -13.19
CA LEU A 180 5.35 10.14 -14.20
C LEU A 180 6.85 9.91 -14.06
N ALA A 181 7.38 9.98 -12.83
CA ALA A 181 8.80 9.72 -12.56
C ALA A 181 9.20 8.28 -12.94
N ARG A 182 8.31 7.30 -12.71
CA ARG A 182 8.51 5.90 -13.10
C ARG A 182 8.54 5.73 -14.61
N TYR A 183 7.55 6.26 -15.34
CA TYR A 183 7.53 6.17 -16.80
C TYR A 183 8.71 6.88 -17.46
N ARG A 184 9.14 8.02 -16.92
CA ARG A 184 10.38 8.69 -17.35
C ARG A 184 11.61 7.82 -17.17
N THR A 185 11.81 7.30 -15.97
CA THR A 185 12.96 6.41 -15.68
C THR A 185 12.92 5.17 -16.56
N SER A 186 11.74 4.60 -16.80
CA SER A 186 11.57 3.44 -17.69
C SER A 186 11.93 3.81 -19.14
N ARG A 187 11.42 4.93 -19.65
CA ARG A 187 11.73 5.43 -21.00
C ARG A 187 13.23 5.64 -21.17
N GLU A 188 13.87 6.37 -20.26
CA GLU A 188 15.31 6.64 -20.29
C GLU A 188 16.13 5.34 -20.25
N SER A 189 15.72 4.37 -19.45
CA SER A 189 16.37 3.04 -19.40
C SER A 189 16.25 2.29 -20.74
N THR A 190 15.06 2.25 -21.34
CA THR A 190 14.84 1.62 -22.66
C THR A 190 15.55 2.37 -23.79
N GLU A 191 15.60 3.71 -23.74
CA GLU A 191 16.35 4.54 -24.71
C GLU A 191 17.85 4.24 -24.65
N ASN A 192 18.41 4.09 -23.44
CA ASN A 192 19.80 3.70 -23.27
C ASN A 192 20.07 2.29 -23.82
N GLN A 193 19.18 1.33 -23.56
CA GLN A 193 19.28 -0.02 -24.12
C GLN A 193 19.19 -0.03 -25.64
N LEU A 194 18.30 0.79 -26.22
CA LEU A 194 18.18 0.96 -27.67
C LEU A 194 19.45 1.54 -28.28
N ALA A 195 20.09 2.52 -27.62
CA ALA A 195 21.35 3.09 -28.09
C ALA A 195 22.47 2.04 -28.14
N VAL A 196 22.57 1.20 -27.11
CA VAL A 196 23.52 0.06 -27.09
C VAL A 196 23.18 -0.94 -28.20
N ALA A 197 21.90 -1.29 -28.36
CA ALA A 197 21.48 -2.22 -29.39
C ALA A 197 21.73 -1.70 -30.82
N ARG A 198 21.55 -0.40 -31.07
CA ARG A 198 21.86 0.20 -32.38
C ARG A 198 23.35 0.16 -32.69
N ALA A 199 24.21 0.45 -31.71
CA ALA A 199 25.66 0.35 -31.89
C ALA A 199 26.10 -1.09 -32.20
N GLU A 200 25.47 -2.07 -31.54
CA GLU A 200 25.75 -3.49 -31.80
C GLU A 200 25.21 -3.95 -33.17
N LEU A 201 24.07 -3.39 -33.62
CA LEU A 201 23.53 -3.64 -34.96
C LEU A 201 24.47 -3.10 -36.04
N GLU A 202 25.01 -1.91 -35.83
CA GLU A 202 26.00 -1.30 -36.73
C GLU A 202 27.26 -2.16 -36.80
N ARG A 203 27.79 -2.61 -35.64
CA ARG A 203 28.95 -3.51 -35.56
C ARG A 203 28.75 -4.83 -36.32
N THR A 204 27.62 -5.50 -36.10
CA THR A 204 27.29 -6.77 -36.77
C THR A 204 27.06 -6.59 -38.27
N THR A 205 26.47 -5.46 -38.67
CA THR A 205 26.30 -5.09 -40.09
C THR A 205 27.67 -4.87 -40.75
N GLU A 206 28.58 -4.12 -40.12
CA GLU A 206 29.93 -3.92 -40.65
C GLU A 206 30.72 -5.23 -40.76
N GLU A 207 30.59 -6.14 -39.79
CA GLU A 207 31.23 -7.46 -39.84
C GLU A 207 30.72 -8.30 -40.99
N MET A 208 29.41 -8.31 -41.21
CA MET A 208 28.80 -8.99 -42.35
C MET A 208 29.26 -8.39 -43.69
N LEU A 209 29.30 -7.06 -43.80
CA LEU A 209 29.77 -6.38 -45.02
C LEU A 209 31.26 -6.66 -45.31
N ARG A 210 32.11 -6.67 -44.29
CA ARG A 210 33.54 -7.03 -44.45
C ARG A 210 33.69 -8.46 -44.93
N PHE A 211 32.91 -9.38 -44.39
CA PHE A 211 32.91 -10.77 -44.82
C PHE A 211 32.47 -10.92 -46.29
N GLU A 212 31.42 -10.21 -46.71
CA GLU A 212 30.95 -10.21 -48.10
C GLU A 212 31.96 -9.59 -49.08
N ASP A 213 32.74 -8.59 -48.67
CA ASP A 213 33.81 -7.99 -49.48
C ASP A 213 34.99 -8.96 -49.67
N GLU A 214 35.36 -9.71 -48.63
CA GLU A 214 36.47 -10.67 -48.67
C GLU A 214 36.13 -11.97 -49.42
N TYR A 215 34.94 -12.53 -49.17
CA TYR A 215 34.55 -13.85 -49.67
C TYR A 215 33.50 -13.82 -50.79
N GLY A 216 32.95 -12.65 -51.11
CA GLY A 216 31.80 -12.50 -52.01
C GLY A 216 30.48 -12.90 -51.35
N THR A 217 29.36 -12.69 -52.06
CA THR A 217 28.03 -13.06 -51.56
C THR A 217 27.86 -14.58 -51.55
N ILE A 218 27.69 -15.16 -50.35
CA ILE A 218 27.38 -16.58 -50.18
C ILE A 218 25.86 -16.75 -50.25
N MET A 219 25.37 -17.54 -51.21
CA MET A 219 23.96 -17.94 -51.24
C MET A 219 23.75 -19.14 -50.30
N PRO A 220 22.87 -19.03 -49.28
CA PRO A 220 22.62 -20.15 -48.38
C PRO A 220 21.99 -21.32 -49.12
N ASN A 221 22.60 -22.50 -49.03
CA ASN A 221 21.96 -23.75 -49.41
C ASN A 221 21.06 -24.26 -48.27
N GLU A 222 20.32 -25.35 -48.51
CA GLU A 222 19.36 -25.87 -47.54
C GLU A 222 20.04 -26.35 -46.24
N GLU A 223 21.24 -26.90 -46.33
CA GLU A 223 22.06 -27.30 -45.18
C GLU A 223 22.48 -26.08 -44.33
N LEU A 224 22.96 -24.99 -44.97
CA LEU A 224 23.34 -23.77 -44.27
C LEU A 224 22.16 -23.09 -43.60
N SER A 225 21.00 -23.09 -44.27
CA SER A 225 19.75 -22.53 -43.74
C SER A 225 19.28 -23.29 -42.48
N GLN A 226 19.46 -24.61 -42.43
CA GLN A 226 19.16 -25.42 -41.25
C GLN A 226 20.11 -25.10 -40.09
N VAL A 227 21.41 -24.97 -40.36
CA VAL A 227 22.39 -24.56 -39.33
C VAL A 227 22.04 -23.19 -38.76
N MET A 228 21.72 -22.23 -39.63
CA MET A 228 21.31 -20.88 -39.20
C MET A 228 20.03 -20.91 -38.35
N ALA A 229 19.04 -21.72 -38.71
CA ALA A 229 17.81 -21.86 -37.93
C ALA A 229 18.07 -22.41 -36.52
N VAL A 230 18.92 -23.44 -36.41
CA VAL A 230 19.32 -24.01 -35.11
C VAL A 230 20.12 -23.01 -34.27
N LEU A 231 21.07 -22.29 -34.90
CA LEU A 231 21.83 -21.24 -34.23
C LEU A 231 20.91 -20.12 -33.71
N ALA A 232 19.96 -19.67 -34.55
CA ALA A 232 19.00 -18.64 -34.17
C ALA A 232 18.11 -19.09 -32.99
N GLU A 233 17.64 -20.35 -32.99
CA GLU A 233 16.86 -20.91 -31.89
C GLU A 233 17.69 -20.99 -30.59
N MET A 234 18.91 -21.53 -30.65
CA MET A 234 19.77 -21.66 -29.47
C MET A 234 20.17 -20.30 -28.90
N LYS A 235 20.57 -19.36 -29.75
CA LYS A 235 20.88 -17.99 -29.31
C LYS A 235 19.65 -17.29 -28.72
N GLY A 236 18.46 -17.51 -29.29
CA GLY A 236 17.20 -17.03 -28.74
C GLY A 236 16.96 -17.55 -27.32
N ARG A 237 17.08 -18.87 -27.10
CA ARG A 237 16.93 -19.51 -25.78
C ARG A 237 18.01 -19.03 -24.79
N TYR A 238 19.23 -18.81 -25.26
CA TYR A 238 20.32 -18.29 -24.43
C TYR A 238 20.00 -16.89 -23.89
N ILE A 239 19.52 -15.99 -24.76
CA ILE A 239 19.10 -14.64 -24.37
C ILE A 239 17.92 -14.69 -23.40
N GLU A 240 16.91 -15.51 -23.69
CA GLU A 240 15.77 -15.69 -22.78
C GLU A 240 16.23 -16.13 -21.38
N THR A 241 17.08 -17.15 -21.30
CA THR A 241 17.56 -17.71 -20.04
C THR A 241 18.40 -16.70 -19.25
N THR A 242 19.32 -15.99 -19.90
CA THR A 242 20.17 -14.97 -19.27
C THR A 242 19.37 -13.76 -18.79
N MET A 243 18.33 -13.36 -19.54
CA MET A 243 17.39 -12.32 -19.13
C MET A 243 16.58 -12.76 -17.91
N MET A 244 16.06 -14.00 -17.90
CA MET A 244 15.36 -14.56 -16.74
C MET A 244 16.25 -14.60 -15.49
N ALA A 245 17.52 -14.99 -15.63
CA ALA A 245 18.49 -15.00 -14.53
C ALA A 245 18.75 -13.59 -14.00
N SER A 246 18.98 -12.62 -14.90
CA SER A 246 19.22 -11.22 -14.56
C SER A 246 18.02 -10.59 -13.85
N ALA A 247 16.81 -10.93 -14.26
CA ALA A 247 15.61 -10.38 -13.67
C ALA A 247 15.26 -10.99 -12.29
N VAL A 248 15.64 -12.25 -12.02
CA VAL A 248 15.64 -12.80 -10.65
C VAL A 248 16.69 -12.11 -9.78
N ARG A 249 17.91 -11.91 -10.32
CA ARG A 249 19.03 -11.28 -9.59
C ARG A 249 18.72 -9.84 -9.18
N ASN A 250 18.02 -9.10 -10.03
CA ASN A 250 17.63 -7.71 -9.78
C ASN A 250 16.38 -7.57 -8.89
N GLY A 251 15.86 -8.67 -8.33
CA GLY A 251 14.68 -8.65 -7.44
C GLY A 251 13.37 -8.30 -8.15
N ILE A 252 13.36 -8.31 -9.48
CA ILE A 252 12.18 -8.08 -10.32
C ILE A 252 11.27 -9.32 -10.26
N ARG A 253 11.88 -10.52 -10.25
CA ARG A 253 11.18 -11.77 -9.90
C ARG A 253 11.46 -12.18 -8.46
N SER A 254 10.43 -12.69 -7.79
CA SER A 254 10.64 -13.58 -6.66
C SER A 254 11.31 -14.87 -7.16
N GLY A 255 12.49 -15.18 -6.64
CA GLY A 255 13.23 -16.39 -6.96
C GLY A 255 14.23 -16.72 -5.86
N THR A 256 14.62 -17.99 -5.77
CA THR A 256 15.61 -18.45 -4.80
C THR A 256 17.00 -18.39 -5.42
N THR A 257 18.04 -18.32 -4.57
CA THR A 257 19.44 -18.45 -5.03
C THR A 257 19.68 -19.74 -5.82
N ALA A 258 18.94 -20.82 -5.51
CA ALA A 258 19.01 -22.08 -6.24
C ALA A 258 18.47 -21.97 -7.68
N GLN A 259 17.40 -21.20 -7.89
CA GLN A 259 16.83 -20.97 -9.22
C GLN A 259 17.74 -20.13 -10.11
N ILE A 260 18.48 -19.17 -9.53
CA ILE A 260 19.49 -18.39 -10.27
C ILE A 260 20.60 -19.33 -10.75
N LEU A 261 21.08 -20.22 -9.87
CA LEU A 261 22.14 -21.17 -10.19
C LEU A 261 21.72 -22.12 -11.31
N GLU A 262 20.47 -22.58 -11.31
CA GLU A 262 19.91 -23.42 -12.37
C GLU A 262 19.88 -22.68 -13.72
N LEU A 263 19.38 -21.44 -13.74
CA LEU A 263 19.33 -20.62 -14.96
C LEU A 263 20.73 -20.25 -15.48
N ASP A 264 21.68 -19.95 -14.60
CA ASP A 264 23.06 -19.68 -15.00
C ASP A 264 23.70 -20.97 -15.57
N ALA A 265 23.41 -22.14 -15.00
CA ALA A 265 23.92 -23.42 -15.51
C ALA A 265 23.33 -23.79 -16.88
N THR A 266 22.03 -23.55 -17.11
CA THR A 266 21.40 -23.78 -18.42
C THR A 266 21.89 -22.79 -19.47
N ALA A 267 22.10 -21.52 -19.11
CA ALA A 267 22.68 -20.52 -19.99
C ALA A 267 24.11 -20.91 -20.40
N GLU A 268 24.92 -21.41 -19.47
CA GLU A 268 26.28 -21.86 -19.77
C GLU A 268 26.30 -23.10 -20.66
N ALA A 269 25.39 -24.06 -20.44
CA ALA A 269 25.25 -25.22 -21.32
C ALA A 269 24.83 -24.82 -22.76
N LEU A 270 23.91 -23.86 -22.89
CA LEU A 270 23.52 -23.32 -24.20
C LEU A 270 24.69 -22.60 -24.88
N ARG A 271 25.44 -21.79 -24.12
CA ARG A 271 26.64 -21.09 -24.63
C ARG A 271 27.66 -22.08 -25.19
N GLN A 272 27.99 -23.12 -24.43
CA GLN A 272 28.93 -24.16 -24.89
C GLN A 272 28.42 -24.87 -26.15
N SER A 273 27.12 -25.11 -26.25
CA SER A 273 26.50 -25.70 -27.45
C SER A 273 26.61 -24.77 -28.66
N ILE A 274 26.44 -23.46 -28.48
CA ILE A 274 26.61 -22.45 -29.54
C ILE A 274 28.08 -22.41 -29.99
N ASP A 275 29.03 -22.32 -29.05
CA ASP A 275 30.47 -22.25 -29.35
C ASP A 275 30.96 -23.48 -30.13
N LEU A 276 30.41 -24.67 -29.86
CA LEU A 276 30.72 -25.89 -30.60
C LEU A 276 30.26 -25.84 -32.07
N ILE A 277 29.09 -25.26 -32.33
CA ILE A 277 28.56 -25.10 -33.69
C ILE A 277 29.36 -24.03 -34.44
N GLU A 278 29.65 -22.89 -33.79
CA GLU A 278 30.38 -21.77 -34.40
C GLU A 278 31.85 -22.10 -34.71
N SER A 279 32.48 -22.97 -33.90
CA SER A 279 33.87 -23.40 -34.12
C SER A 279 34.04 -24.50 -35.17
N GLY A 280 32.93 -25.02 -35.74
CA GLY A 280 32.95 -26.12 -36.71
C GLY A 280 33.57 -27.42 -36.19
N SER A 281 33.77 -27.53 -34.87
CA SER A 281 34.54 -28.60 -34.24
C SER A 281 33.62 -29.73 -33.80
N SER A 282 33.54 -30.81 -34.58
CA SER A 282 32.80 -32.04 -34.26
C SER A 282 33.46 -32.93 -33.19
N SER A 283 34.36 -32.38 -32.36
CA SER A 283 35.22 -33.18 -31.47
C SER A 283 34.59 -33.60 -30.13
N GLY A 284 33.27 -33.53 -29.99
CA GLY A 284 32.53 -33.96 -28.79
C GLY A 284 31.41 -34.92 -29.13
N SER A 285 31.19 -35.91 -28.27
CA SER A 285 30.26 -37.05 -28.37
C SER A 285 28.75 -36.71 -28.43
N VAL A 286 28.38 -35.57 -29.02
CA VAL A 286 27.00 -35.16 -29.25
C VAL A 286 26.81 -35.05 -30.76
N ASP A 287 26.36 -36.14 -31.36
CA ASP A 287 25.85 -36.14 -32.73
C ASP A 287 24.58 -35.28 -32.74
N MET A 288 24.73 -33.99 -33.08
CA MET A 288 23.60 -33.07 -33.20
C MET A 288 22.76 -33.34 -34.45
N GLY A 289 23.05 -34.39 -35.22
CA GLY A 289 22.33 -34.74 -36.46
C GLY A 289 22.56 -33.73 -37.60
N ILE A 290 23.46 -32.77 -37.40
CA ILE A 290 23.80 -31.71 -38.34
C ILE A 290 25.16 -32.04 -38.92
N GLY A 291 25.25 -32.15 -40.25
CA GLY A 291 26.48 -32.45 -41.00
C GLY A 291 27.51 -31.33 -41.01
N LEU A 292 27.81 -30.73 -39.85
CA LEU A 292 28.77 -29.62 -39.67
C LEU A 292 30.16 -29.94 -40.22
N SER A 293 30.59 -31.19 -40.12
CA SER A 293 31.90 -31.66 -40.58
C SER A 293 32.14 -31.48 -42.10
N ASN A 294 31.09 -31.29 -42.89
CA ASN A 294 31.19 -31.15 -44.35
C ASN A 294 31.09 -29.71 -44.86
N LEU A 295 30.77 -28.74 -43.98
CA LEU A 295 30.63 -27.35 -44.39
C LEU A 295 31.99 -26.63 -44.38
N PRO A 296 32.33 -25.87 -45.42
CA PRO A 296 33.51 -25.00 -45.42
C PRO A 296 33.49 -24.01 -44.25
N PRO A 297 34.65 -23.68 -43.64
CA PRO A 297 34.72 -22.72 -42.54
C PRO A 297 34.06 -21.36 -42.84
N ALA A 298 34.21 -20.86 -44.07
CA ALA A 298 33.56 -19.61 -44.51
C ALA A 298 32.03 -19.68 -44.47
N MET A 299 31.42 -20.85 -44.71
CA MET A 299 29.96 -20.99 -44.59
C MET A 299 29.50 -20.94 -43.14
N ILE A 300 30.25 -21.55 -42.22
CA ILE A 300 29.95 -21.52 -40.78
C ILE A 300 30.07 -20.09 -40.25
N GLU A 301 31.11 -19.37 -40.67
CA GLU A 301 31.31 -17.96 -40.32
C GLU A 301 30.19 -17.08 -40.86
N TYR A 302 29.76 -17.29 -42.10
CA TYR A 302 28.59 -16.61 -42.67
C TYR A 302 27.31 -16.89 -41.85
N ALA A 303 27.05 -18.15 -41.49
CA ALA A 303 25.88 -18.50 -40.68
C ALA A 303 25.90 -17.79 -39.32
N ARG A 304 27.07 -17.68 -38.68
CA ARG A 304 27.23 -16.93 -37.44
C ARG A 304 26.92 -15.45 -37.63
N LEU A 305 27.57 -14.79 -38.60
CA LEU A 305 27.39 -13.35 -38.85
C LEU A 305 25.95 -13.00 -39.22
N GLN A 306 25.33 -13.81 -40.07
CA GLN A 306 23.94 -13.62 -40.49
C GLN A 306 22.97 -13.81 -39.31
N THR A 307 23.19 -14.81 -38.45
CA THR A 307 22.33 -15.03 -37.27
C THR A 307 22.52 -13.93 -36.22
N ASP A 308 23.74 -13.42 -36.03
CA ASP A 308 24.04 -12.29 -35.15
C ASP A 308 23.35 -11.01 -35.65
N PHE A 309 23.47 -10.70 -36.94
CA PHE A 309 22.79 -9.57 -37.57
C PHE A 309 21.27 -9.67 -37.42
N GLU A 310 20.66 -10.81 -37.76
CA GLU A 310 19.21 -10.99 -37.67
C GLU A 310 18.69 -10.86 -36.24
N MET A 311 19.42 -11.40 -35.26
CA MET A 311 19.08 -11.27 -33.86
C MET A 311 19.13 -9.81 -33.43
N GLN A 312 20.21 -9.11 -33.77
CA GLN A 312 20.41 -7.74 -33.36
C GLN A 312 19.40 -6.79 -34.02
N LEU A 313 19.00 -7.07 -35.26
CA LEU A 313 17.93 -6.38 -35.97
C LEU A 313 16.59 -6.57 -35.25
N LYS A 314 16.25 -7.80 -34.88
CA LYS A 314 15.01 -8.11 -34.14
C LYS A 314 14.98 -7.44 -32.77
N MET A 315 16.09 -7.50 -32.03
CA MET A 315 16.22 -6.87 -30.71
C MET A 315 16.07 -5.35 -30.80
N THR A 316 16.76 -4.72 -31.76
CA THR A 316 16.67 -3.28 -31.99
C THR A 316 15.24 -2.87 -32.35
N THR A 317 14.60 -3.60 -33.27
CA THR A 317 13.19 -3.34 -33.68
C THR A 317 12.23 -3.46 -32.49
N ALA A 318 12.42 -4.47 -31.63
CA ALA A 318 11.60 -4.65 -30.43
C ALA A 318 11.79 -3.51 -29.42
N LEU A 319 13.04 -3.08 -29.18
CA LEU A 319 13.35 -1.95 -28.30
C LEU A 319 12.81 -0.62 -28.85
N GLU A 320 12.86 -0.40 -30.16
CA GLU A 320 12.24 0.77 -30.79
C GLU A 320 10.74 0.83 -30.52
N LEU A 321 10.04 -0.29 -30.72
CA LEU A 321 8.62 -0.39 -30.39
C LEU A 321 8.36 -0.14 -28.90
N GLN A 322 9.21 -0.65 -28.02
CA GLN A 322 9.09 -0.45 -26.58
C GLN A 322 9.30 1.03 -26.18
N VAL A 323 10.24 1.75 -26.82
CA VAL A 323 10.40 3.20 -26.61
C VAL A 323 9.14 3.95 -27.04
N GLN A 324 8.54 3.60 -28.19
CA GLN A 324 7.28 4.22 -28.63
C GLN A 324 6.14 3.96 -27.63
N GLN A 325 6.05 2.75 -27.09
CA GLN A 325 5.09 2.42 -26.04
C GLN A 325 5.36 3.23 -24.77
N ALA A 326 6.61 3.36 -24.34
CA ALA A 326 6.99 4.15 -23.16
C ALA A 326 6.64 5.64 -23.33
N LEU A 327 6.84 6.21 -24.53
CA LEU A 327 6.41 7.57 -24.87
C LEU A 327 4.89 7.76 -24.80
N ILE A 328 4.12 6.78 -25.30
CA ILE A 328 2.65 6.78 -25.20
C ILE A 328 2.22 6.70 -23.72
N GLN A 329 2.86 5.85 -22.92
CA GLN A 329 2.56 5.72 -21.49
C GLN A 329 2.87 7.00 -20.72
N GLU A 330 4.02 7.64 -20.97
CA GLU A 330 4.36 8.91 -20.34
C GLU A 330 3.38 10.04 -20.70
N SER A 331 2.96 10.11 -21.97
CA SER A 331 2.05 11.17 -22.45
C SER A 331 0.57 10.95 -22.11
N SER A 332 0.17 9.74 -21.74
CA SER A 332 -1.24 9.37 -21.46
C SER A 332 -1.68 9.58 -20.00
N ILE A 333 -0.78 10.03 -19.11
CA ILE A 333 -1.12 10.25 -17.70
C ILE A 333 -2.06 11.47 -17.56
N THR A 334 -3.35 11.22 -17.30
CA THR A 334 -4.37 12.28 -17.16
C THR A 334 -4.91 12.41 -15.73
N SER A 335 -4.98 11.31 -14.99
CA SER A 335 -5.16 11.17 -13.54
C SER A 335 -5.46 9.69 -13.31
N SER A 336 -4.76 9.08 -12.36
CA SER A 336 -4.85 7.63 -12.12
C SER A 336 -5.88 7.24 -11.08
N LEU A 337 -6.34 8.20 -10.27
CA LEU A 337 -7.12 7.90 -9.08
C LEU A 337 -8.62 7.82 -9.42
N ARG A 338 -9.19 6.62 -9.36
CA ARG A 338 -10.62 6.44 -9.58
C ARG A 338 -11.39 6.60 -8.27
N ILE A 339 -12.07 7.72 -8.13
CA ILE A 339 -12.92 8.01 -6.96
C ILE A 339 -14.25 7.26 -7.13
N LEU A 340 -14.59 6.39 -6.18
CA LEU A 340 -15.85 5.65 -6.17
C LEU A 340 -16.96 6.45 -5.50
N ASP A 341 -16.65 7.03 -4.33
CA ASP A 341 -17.57 7.86 -3.56
C ASP A 341 -16.87 9.19 -3.23
N PRO A 342 -17.21 10.28 -3.93
CA PRO A 342 -16.56 11.58 -3.71
C PRO A 342 -16.94 12.16 -2.34
N PRO A 343 -16.10 13.05 -1.78
CA PRO A 343 -16.42 13.75 -0.54
C PRO A 343 -17.70 14.60 -0.71
N MET A 344 -18.76 14.23 0.00
CA MET A 344 -20.05 14.94 -0.02
C MET A 344 -20.48 15.38 1.37
N HIS A 345 -21.38 16.37 1.42
CA HIS A 345 -21.94 16.86 2.68
C HIS A 345 -22.62 15.71 3.47
N PRO A 346 -22.24 15.47 4.74
CA PRO A 346 -22.65 14.25 5.46
C PRO A 346 -24.11 14.26 5.95
N GLY A 347 -24.84 15.34 5.70
CA GLY A 347 -26.24 15.53 6.05
C GLY A 347 -26.44 15.74 7.55
N TRP A 348 -26.23 14.70 8.35
CA TRP A 348 -26.46 14.68 9.78
C TRP A 348 -25.15 14.68 10.58
N LYS A 349 -25.22 15.15 11.83
CA LYS A 349 -24.07 15.13 12.74
C LYS A 349 -23.66 13.68 13.08
N SER A 350 -22.37 13.40 13.05
CA SER A 350 -21.82 12.07 13.33
C SER A 350 -21.56 11.88 14.82
N LYS A 351 -21.13 12.93 15.53
CA LYS A 351 -20.83 12.92 16.98
C LYS A 351 -21.20 14.26 17.65
N PRO A 352 -21.47 14.31 18.96
CA PRO A 352 -21.72 13.17 19.85
C PRO A 352 -23.11 12.58 19.66
N LYS A 353 -23.25 11.26 19.81
CA LYS A 353 -24.57 10.61 19.86
C LYS A 353 -25.21 10.86 21.23
N ARG A 354 -25.80 12.06 21.41
CA ARG A 354 -26.31 12.55 22.71
C ARG A 354 -27.23 11.56 23.41
N LEU A 355 -28.06 10.83 22.66
CA LEU A 355 -28.95 9.80 23.19
C LEU A 355 -28.21 8.69 23.93
N TYR A 356 -27.08 8.21 23.42
CA TYR A 356 -26.29 7.17 24.09
C TYR A 356 -25.67 7.69 25.38
N ILE A 357 -25.14 8.91 25.38
CA ILE A 357 -24.61 9.58 26.58
C ILE A 357 -25.69 9.67 27.66
N TRP A 358 -26.90 10.04 27.27
CA TRP A 358 -28.04 10.14 28.18
C TRP A 358 -28.42 8.79 28.79
N ILE A 359 -28.49 7.73 27.97
CA ILE A 359 -28.82 6.37 28.44
C ILE A 359 -27.73 5.85 29.38
N GLU A 360 -26.46 6.02 29.03
CA GLU A 360 -25.34 5.54 29.83
C GLU A 360 -25.30 6.22 31.21
N LEU A 361 -25.43 7.55 31.25
CA LEU A 361 -25.48 8.30 32.51
C LEU A 361 -26.73 7.98 33.32
N PHE A 362 -27.87 7.75 32.68
CA PHE A 362 -29.10 7.33 33.35
C PHE A 362 -28.92 5.97 34.05
N ILE A 363 -28.35 4.97 33.36
CA ILE A 363 -28.10 3.64 33.91
C ILE A 363 -27.12 3.71 35.09
N ILE A 364 -25.99 4.39 34.92
CA ILE A 364 -24.98 4.53 35.98
C ILE A 364 -25.58 5.21 37.21
N THR A 365 -26.30 6.32 37.02
CA THR A 365 -26.93 7.06 38.12
C THR A 365 -27.98 6.20 38.82
N SER A 366 -28.79 5.45 38.07
CA SER A 366 -29.80 4.55 38.64
C SER A 366 -29.16 3.48 39.52
N ILE A 367 -28.09 2.81 39.04
CA ILE A 367 -27.37 1.78 39.80
C ILE A 367 -26.78 2.36 41.08
N ILE A 368 -26.08 3.50 40.98
CA ILE A 368 -25.48 4.18 42.15
C ILE A 368 -26.55 4.50 43.20
N LEU A 369 -27.73 4.96 42.75
CA LEU A 369 -28.82 5.34 43.63
C LEU A 369 -29.44 4.12 44.33
N VAL A 370 -29.60 3.00 43.63
CA VAL A 370 -30.03 1.72 44.23
C VAL A 370 -29.04 1.26 45.30
N VAL A 371 -27.74 1.26 44.99
CA VAL A 371 -26.68 0.86 45.94
C VAL A 371 -26.62 1.79 47.15
N PHE A 372 -26.74 3.11 46.92
CA PHE A 372 -26.75 4.09 47.99
C PHE A 372 -27.94 3.92 48.92
N LEU A 373 -29.15 3.70 48.38
CA LEU A 373 -30.35 3.47 49.18
C LEU A 373 -30.26 2.18 49.98
N TYR A 374 -29.78 1.09 49.36
CA TYR A 374 -29.57 -0.18 50.06
C TYR A 374 -28.56 -0.04 51.20
N SER A 375 -27.43 0.60 50.94
CA SER A 375 -26.39 0.84 51.94
C SER A 375 -26.91 1.71 53.08
N ARG A 376 -27.68 2.76 52.77
CA ARG A 376 -28.29 3.63 53.77
C ARG A 376 -29.27 2.88 54.67
N GLU A 377 -30.17 2.08 54.10
CA GLU A 377 -31.15 1.32 54.89
C GLU A 377 -30.44 0.28 55.78
N LYS A 378 -29.44 -0.44 55.24
CA LYS A 378 -28.61 -1.36 56.02
C LYS A 378 -27.85 -0.65 57.16
N TRP A 379 -27.37 0.57 56.92
CA TRP A 379 -26.76 1.40 57.96
C TRP A 379 -27.75 1.82 59.05
N TYR A 380 -29.01 2.08 58.71
CA TYR A 380 -30.05 2.37 59.69
C TYR A 380 -30.47 1.11 60.47
N GLU A 381 -30.64 -0.04 59.81
CA GLU A 381 -30.91 -1.33 60.45
C GLU A 381 -29.78 -1.71 61.44
N LEU A 382 -28.51 -1.58 61.02
CA LEU A 382 -27.35 -1.82 61.89
C LEU A 382 -27.32 -0.92 63.14
N LYS A 383 -27.85 0.31 63.04
CA LYS A 383 -27.89 1.26 64.15
C LYS A 383 -29.05 1.00 65.13
N VAL A 384 -30.12 0.35 64.68
CA VAL A 384 -31.37 0.16 65.45
C VAL A 384 -31.49 -1.25 66.03
N GLU A 385 -31.06 -2.30 65.32
CA GLU A 385 -31.26 -3.70 65.75
C GLU A 385 -30.05 -4.34 66.48
N ASN A 386 -28.82 -3.86 66.30
CA ASN A 386 -27.61 -4.50 66.88
C ASN A 386 -26.60 -3.49 67.48
N PRO A 387 -26.82 -2.98 68.71
CA PRO A 387 -25.90 -2.05 69.36
C PRO A 387 -24.48 -2.62 69.61
N GLU A 388 -24.29 -3.94 69.64
CA GLU A 388 -22.98 -4.56 69.83
C GLU A 388 -22.06 -4.52 68.60
N THR A 389 -22.60 -4.64 67.37
CA THR A 389 -21.80 -4.53 66.14
C THR A 389 -21.49 -3.07 65.78
N TRP A 390 -22.36 -2.14 66.17
CA TRP A 390 -22.14 -0.70 66.04
C TRP A 390 -20.93 -0.21 66.88
N ASN A 391 -20.76 -0.74 68.09
CA ASN A 391 -19.59 -0.43 68.93
C ASN A 391 -18.27 -0.88 68.28
N LYS A 392 -18.23 -1.99 67.54
CA LYS A 392 -17.04 -2.41 66.78
C LYS A 392 -16.69 -1.43 65.66
N TRP A 393 -17.68 -0.93 64.91
CA TRP A 393 -17.45 0.07 63.85
C TRP A 393 -17.05 1.44 64.42
N ASN A 394 -17.57 1.81 65.58
CA ASN A 394 -17.21 3.07 66.24
C ASN A 394 -15.79 3.00 66.81
N ASN A 395 -15.39 1.87 67.41
CA ASN A 395 -14.02 1.61 67.84
C ASN A 395 -13.07 1.60 66.63
N MET A 396 -13.43 0.98 65.51
CA MET A 396 -12.60 0.95 64.29
C MET A 396 -12.45 2.34 63.64
N LYS A 397 -13.49 3.18 63.66
CA LYS A 397 -13.38 4.61 63.27
C LYS A 397 -12.52 5.42 64.23
N GLN A 398 -12.59 5.13 65.54
CA GLN A 398 -11.74 5.74 66.55
C GLN A 398 -10.27 5.33 66.37
N ASP A 399 -10.00 4.07 66.06
CA ASP A 399 -8.65 3.56 65.79
C ASP A 399 -8.06 4.18 64.53
N ILE A 400 -8.80 4.24 63.42
CA ILE A 400 -8.36 4.93 62.19
C ILE A 400 -8.10 6.42 62.45
N ARG A 401 -8.94 7.08 63.26
CA ARG A 401 -8.76 8.49 63.63
C ARG A 401 -7.57 8.68 64.57
N ASN A 402 -7.28 7.73 65.45
CA ASN A 402 -6.13 7.76 66.36
C ASN A 402 -4.82 7.45 65.62
N ASP A 403 -4.84 6.58 64.61
CA ASP A 403 -3.70 6.35 63.71
C ASP A 403 -3.34 7.59 62.90
N PHE A 404 -4.33 8.33 62.41
CA PHE A 404 -4.09 9.61 61.75
C PHE A 404 -3.60 10.71 62.71
N ARG A 405 -3.90 10.61 64.01
CA ARG A 405 -3.46 11.57 65.04
C ARG A 405 -2.07 11.23 65.62
N ARG A 406 -1.62 9.98 65.52
CA ARG A 406 -0.28 9.53 65.94
C ARG A 406 0.81 9.77 64.90
N LYS A 407 0.46 10.19 63.68
CA LYS A 407 1.40 10.52 62.58
C LYS A 407 1.65 12.02 62.40
N LYS A 408 1.67 12.78 63.50
CA LYS A 408 2.07 14.19 63.50
C LYS A 408 3.19 14.45 64.48
#